data_AF-A0A182P5R1-F1
#
_entry.id   AF-A0A182P5R1-F1
#
_cell.length_a   1.000
_cell.length_b   1.000
_cell.length_c   1.000
_cell.angle_alpha   90.00
_cell.angle_beta   90.00
_cell.angle_gamma   90.00
#
_symmetry.space_group_name_H-M   'P 1'
#
loop_
_entity.id
_entity.type
_entity.pdbx_description
1 polymer ?
#
loop_
_entity_poly.entity_id
_entity_poly.type
_entity_poly.pdbx_seq_one_letter_code
_entity_poly.pdbx_strand_id
1 'polypeptide(L)'
;MSCFMCLSPLRRVHGLPDVRATCRTVPGLTRDQLELCYRASDVTAAAIEGLELGVRECQYQFQWHRWNCSSLSTKSRNPHTSSMLKRGM
;
A
#
# COMPACT_ATOMS: atom_id res chain seq x y z
N MET A 1 -19.74 7.13 -12.34
CA MET A 1 -19.18 6.91 -10.99
C MET A 1 -17.88 7.69 -10.92
N SER A 2 -18.00 8.94 -10.50
CA SER A 2 -16.95 9.95 -10.60
C SER A 2 -15.90 9.79 -9.50
N CYS A 3 -14.68 10.12 -9.88
CA CYS A 3 -13.47 10.22 -9.08
C CYS A 3 -13.63 11.26 -7.95
N PHE A 4 -14.41 10.95 -6.91
CA PHE A 4 -14.57 11.84 -5.74
C PHE A 4 -13.40 11.74 -4.75
N MET A 5 -12.55 10.71 -4.88
CA MET A 5 -11.40 10.52 -3.99
C MET A 5 -10.15 11.32 -4.39
N CYS A 6 -10.10 11.91 -5.60
CA CYS A 6 -8.93 12.71 -6.04
C CYS A 6 -9.04 14.22 -5.75
N LEU A 7 -10.19 14.72 -5.29
CA LEU A 7 -10.46 16.18 -5.20
C LEU A 7 -10.89 16.66 -3.81
N SER A 8 -10.66 15.88 -2.76
CA SER A 8 -10.75 16.45 -1.41
C SER A 8 -9.51 17.34 -1.21
N PRO A 9 -9.65 18.65 -0.93
CA PRO A 9 -8.50 19.45 -0.54
C PRO A 9 -7.87 18.77 0.67
N LEU A 10 -6.54 18.71 0.73
CA LEU A 10 -5.75 18.27 1.87
C LEU A 10 -6.25 19.01 3.13
N ARG A 11 -7.32 18.49 3.76
CA ARG A 11 -7.74 18.90 5.09
C ARG A 11 -6.62 18.42 5.98
N ARG A 12 -5.76 19.34 6.40
CA ARG A 12 -4.87 19.16 7.55
C ARG A 12 -5.74 18.65 8.70
N VAL A 13 -5.68 17.34 8.94
CA VAL A 13 -6.25 16.72 10.13
C VAL A 13 -5.20 16.89 11.22
N HIS A 14 -5.47 17.77 12.19
CA HIS A 14 -4.76 17.74 13.47
C HIS A 14 -4.89 16.32 14.04
N GLY A 15 -3.76 15.59 14.11
CA GLY A 15 -3.69 14.21 14.64
C GLY A 15 -3.22 13.13 13.65
N LEU A 16 -2.75 13.47 12.46
CA LEU A 16 -2.16 12.47 11.54
C LEU A 16 -0.92 11.80 12.20
N PRO A 17 -0.84 10.46 12.25
CA PRO A 17 0.43 9.79 12.53
C PRO A 17 1.45 10.37 11.55
N ASP A 18 2.64 10.71 12.04
CA ASP A 18 3.67 11.35 11.23
C ASP A 18 3.74 10.67 9.86
N VAL A 19 3.27 11.33 8.80
CA VAL A 19 3.23 10.76 7.44
C VAL A 19 4.63 10.33 7.01
N ARG A 20 5.64 10.99 7.57
CA ARG A 20 7.05 10.63 7.40
C ARG A 20 7.45 9.37 8.15
N ALA A 21 6.80 9.05 9.28
CA ALA A 21 6.97 7.77 9.97
C ALA A 21 6.45 6.60 9.13
N THR A 22 5.46 6.81 8.25
CA THR A 22 4.99 5.78 7.30
C THR A 22 6.16 5.15 6.54
N CYS A 23 7.12 5.96 6.09
CA CYS A 23 8.30 5.49 5.36
C CYS A 23 9.16 4.49 6.15
N ARG A 24 9.21 4.61 7.48
CA ARG A 24 9.95 3.67 8.34
C ARG A 24 9.16 2.40 8.64
N THR A 25 7.83 2.45 8.52
CA THR A 25 6.95 1.31 8.81
C THR A 25 6.77 0.35 7.64
N VAL A 26 7.20 0.72 6.43
CA VAL A 26 7.07 -0.08 5.22
C VAL A 26 8.38 -0.85 4.98
N PRO A 27 8.45 -2.14 5.31
CA PRO A 27 9.64 -2.94 5.06
C PRO A 27 9.78 -3.26 3.56
N GLY A 28 11.02 -3.49 3.15
CA GLY A 28 11.35 -3.88 1.77
C GLY A 28 11.49 -2.72 0.79
N LEU A 29 11.46 -1.46 1.25
CA LEU A 29 11.83 -0.31 0.43
C LEU A 29 13.35 -0.27 0.20
N THR A 30 13.77 0.00 -1.04
CA THR A 30 15.17 0.33 -1.35
C THR A 30 15.54 1.71 -0.83
N ARG A 31 16.85 2.04 -0.81
CA ARG A 31 17.31 3.38 -0.38
C ARG A 31 16.66 4.50 -1.19
N ASP A 32 16.56 4.33 -2.51
CA ASP A 32 16.02 5.35 -3.40
C ASP A 32 14.49 5.47 -3.25
N GLN A 33 13.79 4.35 -3.00
CA GLN A 33 12.35 4.36 -2.68
C GLN A 33 12.08 5.01 -1.32
N LEU A 34 12.96 4.80 -0.33
CA LEU A 34 12.85 5.42 0.99
C LEU A 34 13.06 6.94 0.89
N GLU A 35 14.02 7.39 0.09
CA GLU A 35 14.24 8.81 -0.18
C GLU A 35 13.03 9.43 -0.88
N LEU A 36 12.48 8.77 -1.89
CA LEU A 36 11.25 9.21 -2.55
C LEU A 36 10.07 9.28 -1.57
N CYS A 37 9.93 8.28 -0.70
CA CYS A 37 8.90 8.27 0.34
C CYS A 37 9.02 9.49 1.26
N TYR A 38 10.23 9.83 1.72
CA TYR A 38 10.42 11.01 2.57
C TYR A 38 10.10 12.32 1.87
N ARG A 39 10.31 12.40 0.55
CA ARG A 39 9.97 13.58 -0.27
C ARG A 39 8.47 13.71 -0.52
N ALA A 40 7.75 12.58 -0.65
CA ALA A 40 6.33 12.52 -1.01
C ALA A 40 5.56 11.54 -0.09
N SER A 41 5.60 11.81 1.21
CA SER A 41 5.11 10.86 2.23
C SER A 41 3.58 10.69 2.27
N ASP A 42 2.86 11.75 1.88
CA ASP A 42 1.40 11.76 1.70
C ASP A 42 0.97 10.91 0.50
N VAL A 43 1.64 11.08 -0.64
CA VAL A 43 1.43 10.26 -1.84
C VAL A 43 1.77 8.79 -1.55
N THR A 44 2.85 8.55 -0.80
CA THR A 44 3.25 7.19 -0.42
C THR A 44 2.23 6.55 0.52
N ALA A 45 1.67 7.30 1.47
CA ALA A 45 0.60 6.81 2.33
C ALA A 45 -0.64 6.40 1.51
N ALA A 46 -1.08 7.24 0.58
CA ALA A 46 -2.20 6.91 -0.32
C ALA A 46 -1.90 5.68 -1.20
N ALA A 47 -0.65 5.53 -1.68
CA ALA A 47 -0.24 4.36 -2.44
C ALA A 47 -0.34 3.06 -1.61
N ILE A 48 0.07 3.09 -0.34
CA ILE A 48 -0.02 1.94 0.57
C ILE A 48 -1.48 1.57 0.82
N GLU A 49 -2.36 2.54 1.06
CA GLU A 49 -3.80 2.30 1.19
C GLU A 49 -4.38 1.65 -0.07
N GLY A 50 -3.93 2.09 -1.26
CA GLY A 50 -4.29 1.49 -2.54
C GLY A 50 -3.84 0.02 -2.66
N LEU A 51 -2.66 -0.33 -2.17
CA LEU A 51 -2.17 -1.72 -2.15
C LEU A 51 -3.02 -2.61 -1.24
N GLU A 52 -3.41 -2.13 -0.06
CA GLU A 52 -4.30 -2.87 0.84
C GLU A 52 -5.68 -3.11 0.21
N LEU A 53 -6.24 -2.09 -0.46
CA LEU A 53 -7.48 -2.24 -1.21
C LEU A 53 -7.33 -3.27 -2.33
N GLY A 54 -6.22 -3.23 -3.08
CA GLY A 54 -5.93 -4.20 -4.13
C GLY A 54 -5.84 -5.64 -3.62
N VAL A 55 -5.19 -5.88 -2.48
CA VAL A 55 -5.12 -7.21 -1.87
C VAL A 55 -6.51 -7.70 -1.44
N ARG A 56 -7.34 -6.82 -0.85
CA ARG A 56 -8.72 -7.18 -0.49
C ARG A 56 -9.56 -7.56 -1.70
N GLU A 57 -9.47 -6.80 -2.78
CA GLU A 57 -10.18 -7.12 -4.03
C GLU A 57 -9.65 -8.42 -4.67
N CYS A 58 -8.33 -8.64 -4.64
CA CYS A 58 -7.73 -9.91 -5.08
C CYS A 58 -8.33 -11.09 -4.32
N GLN A 59 -8.38 -11.01 -2.99
CA GLN A 59 -8.98 -12.06 -2.16
C GLN A 59 -10.45 -12.28 -2.50
N TYR A 60 -11.21 -11.22 -2.74
CA TYR A 60 -12.62 -11.32 -3.12
C TYR A 60 -12.80 -12.02 -4.47
N GLN A 61 -12.06 -11.60 -5.50
CA GLN A 61 -12.15 -12.18 -6.85
C GLN A 61 -11.65 -13.63 -6.91
N PHE A 62 -10.58 -13.93 -6.16
CA PHE A 62 -9.94 -15.25 -6.19
C PHE A 62 -10.33 -16.16 -5.03
N GLN A 63 -11.41 -15.86 -4.29
CA GLN A 63 -11.81 -16.61 -3.09
C GLN A 63 -12.05 -18.12 -3.33
N TRP A 64 -12.43 -18.51 -4.54
CA TRP A 64 -12.66 -19.91 -4.95
C TRP A 64 -11.52 -20.52 -5.76
N HIS A 65 -10.39 -19.82 -5.91
CA HIS A 65 -9.22 -20.30 -6.63
C HIS A 65 -8.21 -20.97 -5.70
N ARG A 66 -7.41 -21.91 -6.24
CA ARG A 66 -6.33 -22.57 -5.49
C ARG A 66 -5.35 -21.57 -4.87
N TRP A 67 -5.09 -20.47 -5.58
CA TRP A 67 -4.41 -19.31 -5.03
C TRP A 67 -5.44 -18.20 -4.81
N ASN A 68 -5.70 -17.87 -3.55
CA ASN A 68 -6.75 -16.94 -3.11
C ASN A 68 -6.18 -15.62 -2.55
N CYS A 69 -4.96 -15.26 -2.94
CA CYS A 69 -4.25 -14.05 -2.50
C CYS A 69 -4.00 -13.91 -0.97
N SER A 70 -4.31 -14.93 -0.16
CA SER A 70 -4.09 -14.89 1.30
C SER A 70 -2.63 -14.63 1.70
N SER A 71 -1.68 -15.13 0.90
CA SER A 71 -0.24 -14.91 1.09
C SER A 71 0.25 -13.49 0.78
N LEU A 72 -0.60 -12.62 0.24
CA LEU A 72 -0.30 -11.20 0.00
C LEU A 72 -0.76 -10.29 1.16
N SER A 73 -1.60 -10.80 2.07
CA SER A 73 -2.03 -10.07 3.26
C SER A 73 -0.92 -10.06 4.30
N THR A 74 0.02 -9.13 4.17
CA THR A 74 1.18 -8.99 5.06
C THR A 74 0.92 -7.95 6.15
N LYS A 75 1.43 -8.19 7.36
CA LYS A 75 1.41 -7.18 8.45
C LYS A 75 2.15 -5.89 8.08
N SER A 76 3.03 -5.96 7.08
CA SER A 76 3.87 -4.87 6.61
C SER A 76 3.21 -3.91 5.64
N ARG A 77 1.96 -4.19 5.19
CA ARG A 77 1.23 -3.39 4.18
C ARG A 77 1.95 -3.29 2.81
N ASN A 78 3.05 -4.02 2.64
CA ASN A 78 3.80 -4.13 1.40
C ASN A 78 3.69 -5.56 0.87
N PRO A 79 2.85 -5.82 -0.15
CA PRO A 79 2.67 -7.16 -0.70
C PRO A 79 3.91 -7.66 -1.47
N HIS A 80 4.81 -6.77 -1.92
CA HIS A 80 6.04 -7.16 -2.64
C HIS A 80 7.05 -7.94 -1.77
N THR A 81 6.85 -7.99 -0.46
CA THR A 81 7.65 -8.88 0.40
C THR A 81 7.26 -10.34 0.23
N SER A 82 6.06 -10.63 -0.32
CA SER A 82 5.61 -11.99 -0.58
C SER A 82 6.45 -12.65 -1.67
N SER A 83 6.87 -13.88 -1.43
CA SER A 83 7.61 -14.69 -2.41
C SER A 83 6.82 -14.96 -3.68
N MET A 84 5.48 -14.90 -3.60
CA MET A 84 4.59 -15.09 -4.74
C MET A 84 4.76 -14.03 -5.83
N LEU A 85 4.96 -12.76 -5.46
CA LEU A 85 5.14 -11.68 -6.44
C LEU A 85 6.58 -11.59 -6.97
N LYS A 86 7.54 -12.27 -6.31
CA LYS A 86 8.95 -12.31 -6.73
C LYS A 86 9.21 -13.39 -7.77
N ARG A 87 8.39 -14.43 -7.80
CA ARG A 87 8.40 -15.41 -8.87
C ARG A 87 7.45 -14.86 -9.92
N GLY A 88 7.98 -14.40 -11.05
CA GLY A 88 7.14 -14.12 -12.21
C GLY A 88 6.26 -15.34 -12.49
N MET A 89 5.00 -15.09 -12.81
CA MET A 89 4.10 -16.13 -13.31
C MET A 89 4.73 -16.85 -14.50
#